data_AF-A0A1B6LYY2-F1
#
_entry.id   AF-A0A1B6LYY2-F1
#
_cell.length_a   1.000
_cell.length_b   1.000
_cell.length_c   1.000
_cell.angle_alpha   90.00
_cell.angle_beta   90.00
_cell.angle_gamma   90.00
#
_symmetry.space_group_name_H-M   'P 1'
#
loop_
_entity.id
_entity.type
_entity.pdbx_description
1 polymer ?
#
loop_
_entity_poly.entity_id
_entity_poly.type
_entity_poly.pdbx_seq_one_letter_code
_entity_poly.pdbx_strand_id
1 'polypeptide(L)'
;LNEIIVDFDELLAEPRFSSIEKIKTVGASYMAASGLNPTHRGKEDEHDHICALVDFAIAMKQCLEELNKHSFNNFQLRVGISSGALVGGVIGARKPVYDIWGNTVNEASRMDSTGAMGRIQIPKETAMMLTARGYQLEYRGLVPVKGKGEMETYYVVGRSVSTQGQFTRTPSQHASLAAVVYGMVQARRRQNTVKRTNTQRQMKLDSSP
;
A
#
# COMPACT_ATOMS: atom_id res chain seq x y z
N LEU A 1 1.73 -12.95 -0.40
CA LEU A 1 2.69 -11.91 0.04
C LEU A 1 3.46 -11.33 -1.13
N ASN A 2 4.17 -12.14 -1.93
CA ASN A 2 4.89 -11.63 -3.11
C ASN A 2 4.00 -10.86 -4.09
N GLU A 3 2.78 -11.33 -4.37
CA GLU A 3 1.84 -10.62 -5.26
C GLU A 3 1.53 -9.20 -4.75
N ILE A 4 1.23 -9.04 -3.45
CA ILE A 4 0.98 -7.73 -2.85
C ILE A 4 2.20 -6.80 -3.00
N ILE A 5 3.41 -7.35 -2.83
CA ILE A 5 4.65 -6.56 -2.99
C ILE A 5 4.83 -6.13 -4.45
N VAL A 6 4.55 -7.01 -5.40
CA VAL A 6 4.60 -6.69 -6.84
C VAL A 6 3.60 -5.59 -7.18
N ASP A 7 2.37 -5.69 -6.71
CA ASP A 7 1.35 -4.66 -6.98
C ASP A 7 1.73 -3.30 -6.37
N PHE A 8 2.38 -3.29 -5.20
CA PHE A 8 2.93 -2.06 -4.61
C PHE A 8 4.11 -1.51 -5.41
N ASP A 9 4.95 -2.37 -5.97
CA ASP A 9 6.05 -1.96 -6.85
C ASP A 9 5.53 -1.43 -8.20
N GLU A 10 4.40 -1.97 -8.72
CA GLU A 10 3.72 -1.43 -9.90
C GLU A 10 3.17 -0.02 -9.65
N LEU A 11 2.64 0.26 -8.46
CA LEU A 11 2.23 1.62 -8.09
C LEU A 11 3.41 2.59 -8.18
N LEU A 12 4.62 2.21 -7.76
CA LEU A 12 5.80 3.09 -7.87
C LEU A 12 6.17 3.45 -9.31
N ALA A 13 5.75 2.65 -10.30
CA ALA A 13 5.97 2.96 -11.71
C ALA A 13 5.09 4.11 -12.23
N GLU A 14 4.05 4.51 -11.49
CA GLU A 14 3.19 5.63 -11.88
C GLU A 14 3.95 6.98 -11.80
N PRO A 15 3.85 7.86 -12.82
CA PRO A 15 4.59 9.12 -12.84
C PRO A 15 4.40 10.02 -11.61
N ARG A 16 3.20 9.98 -10.99
CA ARG A 16 2.88 10.75 -9.77
C ARG A 16 3.65 10.29 -8.53
N PHE A 17 4.18 9.06 -8.53
CA PHE A 17 4.96 8.47 -7.45
C PHE A 17 6.46 8.42 -7.76
N SER A 18 6.91 9.08 -8.83
CA SER A 18 8.32 9.16 -9.24
C SER A 18 9.28 9.72 -8.19
N SER A 19 8.77 10.43 -7.18
CA SER A 19 9.57 10.96 -6.06
C SER A 19 9.70 9.99 -4.87
N ILE A 20 9.10 8.80 -4.96
CA ILE A 20 9.08 7.78 -3.91
C ILE A 20 10.07 6.68 -4.29
N GLU A 21 10.92 6.33 -3.33
CA GLU A 21 11.92 5.29 -3.45
C GLU A 21 11.60 4.17 -2.45
N LYS A 22 11.52 2.94 -2.96
CA LYS A 22 11.50 1.74 -2.13
C LYS A 22 12.89 1.55 -1.52
N ILE A 23 12.96 1.43 -0.20
CA ILE A 23 14.21 1.16 0.52
C ILE A 23 14.45 -0.34 0.62
N LYS A 24 13.49 -1.06 1.21
CA LYS A 24 13.59 -2.51 1.44
C LYS A 24 12.25 -3.10 1.84
N THR A 25 12.19 -4.42 1.76
CA THR A 25 11.14 -5.22 2.39
C THR A 25 11.77 -6.01 3.53
N VAL A 26 11.18 -5.95 4.73
CA VAL A 26 11.62 -6.70 5.91
C VAL A 26 10.46 -7.51 6.44
N GLY A 27 10.48 -8.83 6.20
CA GLY A 27 9.33 -9.68 6.49
C GLY A 27 8.10 -9.24 5.70
N ALA A 28 7.02 -8.84 6.39
CA ALA A 28 5.81 -8.29 5.77
C ALA A 28 5.81 -6.75 5.67
N SER A 29 6.85 -6.08 6.19
CA SER A 29 6.93 -4.61 6.17
C SER A 29 7.54 -4.12 4.86
N TYR A 30 6.85 -3.18 4.23
CA TYR A 30 7.31 -2.46 3.04
C TYR A 30 7.81 -1.08 3.45
N MET A 31 9.08 -0.78 3.19
CA MET A 31 9.70 0.49 3.57
C MET A 31 9.97 1.33 2.32
N ALA A 32 9.38 2.51 2.27
CA ALA A 32 9.59 3.51 1.22
C ALA A 32 9.80 4.89 1.84
N ALA A 33 10.48 5.76 1.10
CA ALA A 33 10.74 7.14 1.49
C ALA A 33 10.62 8.07 0.28
N SER A 34 10.42 9.35 0.52
CA SER A 34 10.42 10.38 -0.52
C SER A 34 11.36 11.52 -0.13
N GLY A 35 11.72 12.37 -1.10
CA GLY A 35 12.63 13.51 -0.87
C GLY A 35 14.11 13.10 -0.73
N LEU A 36 14.45 11.88 -1.14
CA LEU A 36 15.83 11.39 -1.18
C LEU A 36 16.59 11.89 -2.41
N ASN A 37 15.91 12.00 -3.56
CA ASN A 37 16.53 12.44 -4.78
C ASN A 37 16.83 13.96 -4.77
N PRO A 38 18.13 14.37 -4.84
CA PRO A 38 18.52 15.77 -4.79
C PRO A 38 18.07 16.57 -6.00
N THR A 39 17.79 15.96 -7.15
CA THR A 39 17.32 16.70 -8.34
C THR A 39 15.92 17.27 -8.17
N HIS A 40 15.14 16.74 -7.23
CA HIS A 40 13.82 17.26 -6.89
C HIS A 40 13.86 18.31 -5.76
N ARG A 41 15.03 18.53 -5.13
CA ARG A 41 15.26 19.59 -4.14
C ARG A 41 15.42 20.92 -4.88
N GLY A 42 14.34 21.68 -4.96
CA GLY A 42 14.28 22.94 -5.74
C GLY A 42 12.97 23.16 -6.50
N LYS A 43 11.99 22.25 -6.38
CA LYS A 43 10.59 22.54 -6.75
C LYS A 43 10.01 23.60 -5.80
N GLU A 44 9.00 24.33 -6.27
CA GLU A 44 8.37 25.46 -5.56
C GLU A 44 7.79 25.09 -4.18
N ASP A 45 7.38 23.83 -3.96
CA ASP A 45 6.90 23.35 -2.66
C ASP A 45 7.80 22.23 -2.11
N GLU A 46 8.51 22.53 -1.01
CA GLU A 46 9.38 21.58 -0.31
C GLU A 46 8.63 20.36 0.27
N HIS A 47 7.30 20.41 0.40
CA HIS A 47 6.50 19.36 1.01
C HIS A 47 5.70 18.48 0.01
N ASP A 48 5.82 18.74 -1.29
CA ASP A 48 5.12 17.96 -2.32
C ASP A 48 5.46 16.47 -2.26
N HIS A 49 6.72 16.13 -1.96
CA HIS A 49 7.16 14.74 -1.83
C HIS A 49 6.49 14.02 -0.65
N ILE A 50 6.10 14.75 0.40
CA ILE A 50 5.38 14.20 1.56
C ILE A 50 3.93 13.90 1.15
N CYS A 51 3.30 14.79 0.38
CA CYS A 51 1.98 14.56 -0.19
C CYS A 51 1.98 13.32 -1.08
N ALA A 52 2.95 13.20 -1.99
CA ALA A 52 3.09 12.01 -2.85
C ALA A 52 3.22 10.72 -2.02
N LEU A 53 3.99 10.76 -0.92
CA LEU A 53 4.16 9.61 -0.03
C LEU A 53 2.85 9.20 0.67
N VAL A 54 2.03 10.17 1.08
CA VAL A 54 0.71 9.91 1.69
C VAL A 54 -0.28 9.38 0.65
N ASP A 55 -0.31 9.98 -0.54
CA ASP A 55 -1.13 9.52 -1.67
C ASP A 55 -0.76 8.08 -2.06
N PHE A 56 0.52 7.74 -2.03
CA PHE A 56 0.99 6.37 -2.27
C PHE A 56 0.49 5.40 -1.20
N ALA A 57 0.56 5.77 0.09
CA ALA A 57 0.01 4.93 1.16
C ALA A 57 -1.52 4.71 1.02
N ILE A 58 -2.26 5.74 0.58
CA ILE A 58 -3.70 5.63 0.27
C ILE A 58 -3.91 4.67 -0.92
N ALA A 59 -3.11 4.80 -1.99
CA ALA A 59 -3.19 3.93 -3.16
C ALA A 59 -2.86 2.46 -2.83
N MET A 60 -1.85 2.21 -1.99
CA MET A 60 -1.51 0.87 -1.49
C MET A 60 -2.69 0.24 -0.74
N LYS A 61 -3.37 1.03 0.11
CA LYS A 61 -4.57 0.55 0.82
C LYS A 61 -5.70 0.19 -0.16
N GLN A 62 -5.97 1.04 -1.15
CA GLN A 62 -6.98 0.78 -2.18
C GLN A 62 -6.66 -0.46 -3.03
N CYS A 63 -5.40 -0.62 -3.41
CA CYS A 63 -4.91 -1.81 -4.10
C CYS A 63 -5.17 -3.08 -3.28
N LEU A 64 -4.89 -3.05 -1.97
CA LEU A 64 -5.15 -4.19 -1.09
C LEU A 64 -6.65 -4.49 -0.93
N GLU A 65 -7.49 -3.46 -0.85
CA GLU A 65 -8.95 -3.60 -0.82
C GLU A 65 -9.48 -4.26 -2.11
N GLU A 66 -8.91 -3.93 -3.26
CA GLU A 66 -9.25 -4.59 -4.53
C GLU A 66 -8.78 -6.04 -4.60
N LEU A 67 -7.60 -6.35 -4.08
CA LEU A 67 -7.12 -7.73 -3.97
C LEU A 67 -8.03 -8.57 -3.06
N ASN A 68 -8.52 -7.98 -1.96
CA ASN A 68 -9.46 -8.66 -1.06
C ASN A 68 -10.80 -8.97 -1.74
N LYS A 69 -11.26 -8.16 -2.71
CA LYS A 69 -12.50 -8.45 -3.47
C LYS A 69 -12.38 -9.70 -4.33
N HIS A 70 -11.17 -10.03 -4.80
CA HIS A 70 -10.91 -11.14 -5.72
C HIS A 70 -10.26 -12.35 -5.03
N SER A 71 -9.98 -12.25 -3.73
CA SER A 71 -9.36 -13.32 -2.95
C SER A 71 -10.28 -13.78 -1.81
N PHE A 72 -10.05 -14.99 -1.30
CA PHE A 72 -10.73 -15.49 -0.10
C PHE A 72 -10.07 -15.01 1.20
N ASN A 73 -9.14 -14.05 1.10
CA ASN A 73 -8.37 -13.54 2.22
C ASN A 73 -8.79 -12.10 2.54
N ASN A 74 -8.56 -11.68 3.78
CA ASN A 74 -8.79 -10.31 4.23
C ASN A 74 -7.46 -9.70 4.69
N PHE A 75 -6.65 -9.25 3.74
CA PHE A 75 -5.39 -8.58 4.04
C PHE A 75 -5.66 -7.16 4.53
N GLN A 76 -4.98 -6.75 5.60
CA GLN A 76 -5.08 -5.40 6.13
C GLN A 76 -3.71 -4.74 6.10
N LEU A 77 -3.69 -3.47 5.68
CA LEU A 77 -2.48 -2.67 5.68
C LEU A 77 -2.51 -1.72 6.88
N ARG A 78 -1.42 -1.70 7.63
CA ARG A 78 -1.14 -0.67 8.62
C ARG A 78 0.05 0.14 8.12
N VAL A 79 -0.04 1.45 8.21
CA VAL A 79 1.02 2.35 7.72
C VAL A 79 1.36 3.37 8.78
N GLY A 80 2.65 3.60 8.99
CA GLY A 80 3.18 4.72 9.76
C GLY A 80 4.03 5.63 8.90
N ILE A 81 3.78 6.93 8.94
CA ILE A 81 4.52 7.94 8.20
C ILE A 81 5.05 8.99 9.18
N SER A 82 6.28 9.43 8.98
CA SER A 82 6.86 10.62 9.63
C SER A 82 7.70 11.38 8.61
N SER A 83 7.89 12.68 8.84
CA SER A 83 8.66 13.59 8.00
C SER A 83 9.69 14.33 8.85
N GLY A 84 10.92 14.45 8.34
CA GLY A 84 12.01 15.11 9.04
C GLY A 84 13.37 14.72 8.47
N ALA A 85 14.44 15.25 9.06
CA ALA A 85 15.80 14.93 8.64
C ALA A 85 16.14 13.44 8.84
N LEU A 86 16.94 12.90 7.93
CA LEU A 86 17.43 11.52 7.97
C LEU A 86 18.82 11.44 7.32
N VAL A 87 19.47 10.29 7.50
CA VAL A 87 20.75 9.96 6.86
C VAL A 87 20.52 8.80 5.92
N GLY A 88 20.90 8.94 4.65
CA GLY A 88 20.92 7.85 3.67
C GLY A 88 22.35 7.49 3.30
N GLY A 89 22.60 6.22 3.01
CA GLY A 89 23.94 5.75 2.65
C GLY A 89 23.96 4.31 2.14
N VAL A 90 25.07 3.95 1.51
CA VAL A 90 25.31 2.59 1.03
C VAL A 90 26.12 1.82 2.07
N ILE A 91 25.62 0.66 2.49
CA ILE A 91 26.28 -0.25 3.43
C ILE A 91 26.65 -1.58 2.77
N GLY A 92 27.76 -2.17 3.18
CA GLY A 92 28.19 -3.51 2.79
C GLY A 92 29.27 -3.52 1.70
N ALA A 93 30.33 -4.31 1.93
CA ALA A 93 31.49 -4.35 1.03
C ALA A 93 31.30 -5.29 -0.17
N ARG A 94 30.62 -6.43 0.01
CA ARG A 94 30.43 -7.45 -1.06
C ARG A 94 29.07 -7.38 -1.74
N LYS A 95 28.05 -6.91 -1.01
CA LYS A 95 26.69 -6.71 -1.50
C LYS A 95 26.24 -5.34 -1.00
N PRO A 96 26.62 -4.26 -1.69
CA PRO A 96 26.24 -2.91 -1.31
C PRO A 96 24.70 -2.77 -1.32
N VAL A 97 24.14 -2.19 -0.26
CA VAL A 97 22.70 -1.93 -0.12
C VAL A 97 22.54 -0.48 0.28
N TYR A 98 21.70 0.27 -0.43
CA TYR A 98 21.30 1.60 0.01
C TYR A 98 20.26 1.49 1.12
N ASP A 99 20.42 2.29 2.17
CA ASP A 99 19.53 2.27 3.32
C ASP A 99 19.48 3.66 4.00
N ILE A 100 18.48 3.86 4.86
CA ILE A 100 18.25 5.13 5.57
C ILE A 100 18.10 4.91 7.08
N TRP A 101 18.60 5.87 7.85
CA TRP A 101 18.58 5.86 9.32
C TRP A 101 18.29 7.26 9.88
N GLY A 102 17.88 7.31 11.14
CA GLY A 102 17.68 8.55 11.87
C GLY A 102 16.42 8.55 12.74
N ASN A 103 16.22 9.63 13.48
CA ASN A 103 15.09 9.78 14.38
C ASN A 103 13.75 9.74 13.64
N THR A 104 13.67 10.31 12.44
CA THR A 104 12.48 10.27 11.58
C THR A 104 12.10 8.84 11.17
N VAL A 105 13.09 8.02 10.81
CA VAL A 105 12.87 6.61 10.45
C VAL A 105 12.38 5.81 11.67
N ASN A 106 12.99 6.05 12.83
CA ASN A 106 12.55 5.44 14.09
C ASN A 106 11.13 5.86 14.45
N GLU A 107 10.77 7.14 14.28
CA GLU A 107 9.43 7.63 14.55
C GLU A 107 8.39 7.04 13.59
N ALA A 108 8.67 6.98 12.28
CA ALA A 108 7.80 6.33 11.30
C ALA A 108 7.54 4.86 11.67
N SER A 109 8.59 4.14 12.09
CA SER A 109 8.45 2.77 12.60
C SER A 109 7.57 2.68 13.86
N ARG A 110 7.55 3.72 14.71
CA ARG A 110 6.64 3.81 15.86
C ARG A 110 5.22 4.13 15.45
N MET A 111 5.02 5.00 14.45
CA MET A 111 3.70 5.24 13.88
C MET A 111 3.12 3.97 13.27
N ASP A 112 3.94 3.12 12.63
CA ASP A 112 3.48 1.82 12.14
C ASP A 112 3.16 0.88 13.31
N SER A 113 4.15 0.59 14.17
CA SER A 113 3.97 -0.41 15.22
C SER A 113 2.85 -0.10 16.22
N THR A 114 2.58 1.18 16.50
CA THR A 114 1.48 1.63 17.36
C THR A 114 0.15 1.81 16.60
N GLY A 115 0.16 1.78 15.27
CA GLY A 115 -1.00 1.94 14.40
C GLY A 115 -2.07 0.87 14.55
N ALA A 116 -3.32 1.27 14.24
CA ALA A 116 -4.40 0.33 14.03
C ALA A 116 -4.35 -0.26 12.60
N MET A 117 -4.78 -1.52 12.44
CA MET A 117 -4.90 -2.14 11.12
C MET A 117 -5.87 -1.38 10.22
N GLY A 118 -5.58 -1.27 8.93
CA GLY A 118 -6.39 -0.55 7.95
C GLY A 118 -6.26 0.98 8.02
N ARG A 119 -5.39 1.51 8.88
CA ARG A 119 -5.21 2.96 9.09
C ARG A 119 -3.78 3.39 8.74
N ILE A 120 -3.66 4.66 8.34
CA ILE A 120 -2.40 5.34 8.08
C ILE A 120 -2.20 6.35 9.20
N GLN A 121 -1.18 6.17 10.04
CA GLN A 121 -0.90 7.03 11.18
C GLN A 121 0.26 7.98 10.91
N ILE A 122 0.11 9.21 11.38
CA ILE A 122 1.10 10.30 11.27
C ILE A 122 1.22 11.08 12.59
N PRO A 123 2.38 11.70 12.86
CA PRO A 123 2.54 12.64 13.97
C PRO A 123 1.84 13.98 13.68
N LYS A 124 1.58 14.75 14.74
CA LYS A 124 0.95 16.09 14.69
C LYS A 124 1.58 17.04 13.65
N GLU A 125 2.92 17.09 13.59
CA GLU A 125 3.63 17.99 12.68
C GLU A 125 3.29 17.71 11.21
N THR A 126 3.36 16.44 10.80
CA THR A 126 2.95 16.01 9.46
C THR A 126 1.45 16.25 9.23
N ALA A 127 0.60 16.05 10.25
CA ALA A 127 -0.84 16.29 10.15
C ALA A 127 -1.19 17.76 9.88
N MET A 128 -0.53 18.70 10.56
CA MET A 128 -0.72 20.14 10.33
C MET A 128 -0.38 20.53 8.89
N MET A 129 0.76 20.04 8.39
CA MET A 129 1.20 20.30 7.01
C MET A 129 0.20 19.75 5.98
N LEU A 130 -0.33 18.54 6.19
CA LEU A 130 -1.29 17.91 5.28
C LEU A 130 -2.67 18.56 5.33
N THR A 131 -3.11 19.05 6.50
CA THR A 131 -4.40 19.76 6.64
C THR A 131 -4.46 20.97 5.71
N ALA A 132 -3.38 21.76 5.64
CA ALA A 132 -3.25 22.90 4.75
C ALA A 132 -3.31 22.52 3.25
N ARG A 133 -3.11 21.24 2.91
CA ARG A 133 -3.11 20.69 1.53
C ARG A 133 -4.37 19.88 1.20
N GLY A 134 -5.41 20.01 2.03
CA GLY A 134 -6.73 19.43 1.77
C GLY A 134 -6.87 17.96 2.16
N TYR A 135 -5.99 17.41 2.98
CA TYR A 135 -6.15 16.06 3.52
C TYR A 135 -7.16 16.05 4.67
N GLN A 136 -7.98 15.01 4.70
CA GLN A 136 -8.92 14.74 5.78
C GLN A 136 -8.23 13.87 6.82
N LEU A 137 -8.11 14.40 8.03
CA LEU A 137 -7.39 13.78 9.13
C LEU A 137 -8.32 13.59 10.33
N GLU A 138 -8.15 12.48 11.02
CA GLU A 138 -8.89 12.11 12.24
C GLU A 138 -7.91 12.14 13.41
N TYR A 139 -8.21 12.91 14.47
CA TYR A 139 -7.38 12.90 15.67
C TYR A 139 -7.45 11.52 16.34
N ARG A 140 -6.28 10.91 16.54
CA ARG A 140 -6.18 9.60 17.17
C ARG A 140 -6.09 9.71 18.70
N GLY A 141 -5.34 10.69 19.18
CA GLY A 141 -4.97 10.79 20.60
C GLY A 141 -3.47 10.87 20.84
N LEU A 142 -3.13 10.88 22.13
CA LEU A 142 -1.77 10.76 22.62
C LEU A 142 -1.31 9.30 22.55
N VAL A 143 -0.12 9.08 22.00
CA VAL A 143 0.50 7.75 21.87
C VAL A 143 1.88 7.79 22.51
N PRO A 144 2.20 6.85 23.42
CA PRO A 144 3.53 6.78 24.01
C PRO A 144 4.56 6.30 22.97
N VAL A 145 5.56 7.13 22.71
CA VAL A 145 6.65 6.86 21.77
C VAL A 145 7.98 6.83 22.52
N LYS A 146 8.68 5.69 22.45
CA LYS A 146 9.97 5.50 23.12
C LYS A 146 10.96 6.60 22.71
N GLY A 147 11.46 7.35 23.70
CA GLY A 147 12.42 8.43 23.50
C GLY A 147 11.82 9.79 23.14
N LYS A 148 10.49 9.88 22.93
CA LYS A 148 9.78 11.14 22.70
C LYS A 148 8.66 11.44 23.70
N GLY A 149 8.29 10.47 24.54
CA GLY A 149 7.19 10.65 25.50
C GLY A 149 5.83 10.46 24.84
N GLU A 150 4.83 11.21 25.29
CA GLU A 150 3.51 11.20 24.66
C GLU A 150 3.49 12.09 23.43
N MET A 151 3.02 11.53 22.31
CA MET A 151 2.94 12.24 21.04
C MET A 151 1.48 12.32 20.58
N GLU A 152 1.05 13.51 20.19
CA GLU A 152 -0.21 13.68 19.48
C GLU A 152 -0.10 13.08 18.07
N THR A 153 -1.09 12.26 17.71
CA THR A 153 -1.11 11.52 16.45
C THR A 153 -2.46 11.60 15.78
N TYR A 154 -2.46 11.38 14.47
CA TYR A 154 -3.63 11.47 13.61
C TYR A 154 -3.66 10.29 12.65
N TYR A 155 -4.86 9.95 12.18
CA TYR A 155 -5.05 9.06 11.06
C TYR A 155 -5.36 9.84 9.79
N VAL A 156 -4.76 9.44 8.67
CA VAL A 156 -5.16 9.92 7.35
C VAL A 156 -6.40 9.16 6.91
N VAL A 157 -7.49 9.89 6.62
CA VAL A 157 -8.76 9.32 6.14
C VAL A 157 -8.82 9.33 4.62
N GLY A 158 -8.34 10.41 4.00
CA GLY A 158 -8.32 10.59 2.55
C GLY A 158 -7.97 12.02 2.16
N ARG A 159 -8.28 12.39 0.92
CA ARG A 159 -8.10 13.74 0.38
C ARG A 159 -9.44 14.35 0.05
N SER A 160 -9.68 15.58 0.48
CA SER A 160 -10.90 16.32 0.13
C SER A 160 -10.92 16.52 -1.39
N VAL A 161 -12.02 16.13 -2.02
CA VAL A 161 -12.17 16.21 -3.47
C VAL A 161 -12.41 17.67 -3.86
N SER A 162 -11.35 18.45 -4.04
CA SER A 162 -11.39 19.64 -4.88
C SER A 162 -11.07 19.20 -6.31
N THR A 163 -12.11 19.11 -7.14
CA THR A 163 -12.13 18.82 -8.59
C THR A 163 -10.75 18.77 -9.28
N GLN A 164 -10.10 17.61 -9.26
CA GLN A 164 -9.10 17.24 -10.26
C GLN A 164 -9.32 15.78 -10.65
N GLY A 165 -9.87 15.60 -11.86
CA GLY A 165 -9.86 14.38 -12.66
C GLY A 165 -10.54 13.15 -12.03
N GLN A 166 -11.67 12.72 -12.61
CA GLN A 166 -12.02 11.31 -12.52
C GLN A 166 -10.90 10.50 -13.18
N PHE A 167 -10.16 9.73 -12.39
CA PHE A 167 -9.07 8.89 -12.89
C PHE A 167 -9.60 7.49 -13.20
N THR A 168 -9.70 7.19 -14.49
CA THR A 168 -9.81 5.82 -14.99
C THR A 168 -8.45 5.14 -14.79
N ARG A 169 -8.36 4.16 -13.89
CA ARG A 169 -7.19 3.27 -13.82
C ARG A 169 -7.06 2.58 -15.17
N THR A 170 -5.92 2.77 -15.86
CA THR A 170 -5.54 1.86 -16.93
C THR A 170 -5.40 0.46 -16.33
N PRO A 171 -6.12 -0.55 -16.85
CA PRO A 171 -5.97 -1.92 -16.36
C PRO A 171 -4.51 -2.34 -16.49
N SER A 172 -3.96 -2.94 -15.43
CA SER A 172 -2.68 -3.62 -15.48
C SER A 172 -2.66 -4.56 -16.71
N GLN A 173 -1.64 -4.44 -17.56
CA GLN A 173 -1.48 -5.28 -18.75
C GLN A 173 -1.19 -6.74 -18.38
N HIS A 174 -0.88 -7.02 -17.12
CA HIS A 174 -0.63 -8.36 -16.62
C HIS A 174 -1.87 -8.85 -15.86
N ALA A 175 -2.56 -9.86 -16.42
CA ALA A 175 -3.56 -10.59 -15.66
C ALA A 175 -2.85 -11.16 -14.41
N SER A 176 -3.24 -10.70 -13.22
CA SER A 176 -2.62 -11.18 -11.99
C SER A 176 -2.72 -12.69 -11.94
N LEU A 177 -1.69 -13.36 -11.40
CA LEU A 177 -1.70 -14.82 -11.25
C LEU A 177 -2.95 -15.28 -10.49
N ALA A 178 -3.43 -14.48 -9.53
CA ALA A 178 -4.72 -14.70 -8.87
C ALA A 178 -5.92 -14.71 -9.83
N ALA A 179 -5.99 -13.77 -10.79
CA ALA A 179 -7.03 -13.76 -11.83
C ALA A 179 -6.92 -14.98 -12.76
N VAL A 180 -5.70 -15.39 -13.13
CA VAL A 180 -5.46 -16.59 -13.95
C VAL A 180 -5.85 -17.85 -13.20
N VAL A 181 -5.42 -17.99 -11.95
CA VAL A 181 -5.74 -19.12 -11.06
C VAL A 181 -7.24 -19.17 -10.80
N TYR A 182 -7.87 -18.03 -10.53
CA TYR A 182 -9.32 -17.93 -10.38
C TYR A 182 -10.04 -18.40 -11.65
N GLY A 183 -9.60 -17.94 -12.83
CA GLY A 183 -10.11 -18.40 -14.13
C GLY A 183 -9.96 -19.91 -14.30
N MET A 184 -8.80 -20.48 -13.96
CA MET A 184 -8.53 -21.93 -14.02
C MET A 184 -9.42 -22.73 -13.06
N VAL A 185 -9.58 -22.27 -11.82
CA VAL A 185 -10.44 -22.93 -10.82
C VAL A 185 -11.90 -22.89 -11.25
N GLN A 186 -12.37 -21.77 -11.81
CA GLN A 186 -13.72 -21.62 -12.33
C GLN A 186 -13.96 -22.49 -13.56
N ALA A 187 -13.00 -22.57 -14.48
CA ALA A 187 -13.05 -23.47 -15.62
C ALA A 187 -13.14 -24.95 -15.18
N ARG A 188 -12.36 -25.34 -14.17
CA ARG A 188 -12.38 -26.71 -13.62
C ARG A 188 -13.69 -27.05 -12.91
N ARG A 189 -14.29 -26.09 -12.19
CA ARG A 189 -15.61 -26.26 -11.58
C ARG A 189 -16.71 -26.45 -12.65
N ARG A 190 -16.68 -25.67 -13.73
CA ARG A 190 -17.61 -25.84 -14.87
C ARG A 190 -17.49 -27.23 -15.49
N GLN A 191 -16.27 -27.72 -15.72
CA GLN A 191 -16.06 -29.08 -16.25
C GLN A 191 -16.60 -30.17 -15.32
N ASN A 192 -16.43 -30.03 -14.01
CA ASN A 192 -16.94 -31.00 -13.04
C ASN A 192 -18.48 -30.98 -12.93
N THR A 193 -19.11 -29.81 -13.03
CA THR A 193 -20.57 -29.70 -13.05
C THR A 193 -21.15 -30.32 -14.33
N VAL A 194 -20.55 -30.06 -15.49
CA VAL A 194 -20.97 -30.63 -16.79
C VAL A 194 -20.83 -32.16 -16.81
N LYS A 195 -19.74 -32.70 -16.23
CA LYS A 195 -19.58 -34.16 -16.06
C LYS A 195 -20.69 -34.74 -15.17
N ARG A 196 -20.98 -34.13 -14.02
CA ARG A 196 -22.06 -34.59 -13.11
C ARG A 196 -23.43 -34.56 -13.76
N THR A 197 -23.76 -33.53 -14.52
CA THR A 197 -25.06 -33.43 -15.21
C THR A 197 -25.19 -34.46 -16.34
N ASN A 198 -24.10 -34.75 -17.06
CA ASN A 198 -24.12 -35.78 -18.10
C ASN A 198 -24.23 -37.20 -17.50
N THR A 199 -23.56 -37.48 -16.39
CA THR A 199 -23.69 -38.77 -15.69
C THR A 199 -25.11 -38.99 -15.15
N GLN A 200 -25.75 -37.95 -14.59
CA GLN A 200 -27.14 -38.05 -14.14
C GLN A 200 -28.17 -38.20 -15.27
N ARG A 201 -27.91 -37.61 -16.45
CA ARG A 201 -28.74 -37.83 -17.64
C ARG A 201 -28.60 -39.26 -18.16
N GLN A 202 -27.37 -39.80 -18.20
CA GLN A 202 -27.11 -41.17 -18.65
C GLN A 202 -27.80 -42.21 -17.74
N MET A 203 -27.76 -42.03 -16.42
CA MET A 203 -28.43 -42.92 -15.46
C MET A 203 -29.97 -42.89 -15.57
N LYS A 204 -30.56 -41.75 -15.96
CA LYS A 204 -32.02 -41.64 -16.19
C LYS A 204 -32.48 -42.31 -17.50
N LEU A 205 -31.62 -42.32 -18.52
CA LEU A 205 -31.88 -43.01 -19.78
C LEU A 205 -31.81 -44.55 -19.63
N ASP A 206 -30.94 -45.05 -18.74
CA ASP A 206 -30.72 -46.48 -18.51
C ASP A 206 -31.68 -47.11 -17.47
N SER A 207 -32.55 -46.29 -16.85
CA SER A 207 -33.52 -46.70 -15.83
C SER A 207 -34.99 -46.52 -16.27
N SER A 208 -35.23 -46.19 -17.53
CA SER A 208 -36.58 -46.16 -18.11
C SER A 208 -36.88 -47.52 -18.77
N PRO A 209 -37.93 -48.25 -18.34
CA PRO A 209 -38.32 -49.54 -18.93
C PRO A 209 -38.90 -49.40 -20.34
#